data_AF-A0A090L4A8-F1
#
_entry.id   AF-A0A090L4A8-F1
#
_cell.length_a   1.000
_cell.length_b   1.000
_cell.length_c   1.000
_cell.angle_alpha   90.00
_cell.angle_beta   90.00
_cell.angle_gamma   90.00
#
_symmetry.space_group_name_H-M   'P 1'
#
loop_
_entity.id
_entity.type
_entity.pdbx_description
1 polymer ?
#
loop_
_entity_poly.entity_id
_entity_poly.type
_entity_poly.pdbx_seq_one_letter_code
_entity_poly.pdbx_strand_id
1 'polypeptide(L)'
;MSKNIYGNTISPGHPYWDYSEEHDDDYVGLESTTKVDKDLLEIKQASLRIFDFFSTFNQLFGLSMVILVGYFYGNIDGSYYWKNIDSKSLTAEDERAYLNLHGLAVIVGLVFFHGEGILINRHFRHELKCIFKVYQIIFNIISLACGAFALASFVIYSNKQIDYQYYSFQFWLLLGVLTIYVVVSTIYMFVYTFPRLPKKFRLIIKPYTNAMTLVAFVLSSVYSILSNALYINKYLNKTNAPICNKDENCIVNLQYVMNFGLLSTVLYCIVVVIQASKKTWSRKIKNL
;
A
#
# COMPACT_ATOMS: atom_id res chain seq x y z
N MET A 1 21.44 -34.83 -11.29
CA MET A 1 20.19 -34.10 -10.98
C MET A 1 20.40 -33.29 -9.72
N SER A 2 20.39 -31.96 -9.79
CA SER A 2 20.41 -31.13 -8.59
C SER A 2 19.00 -31.04 -8.01
N LYS A 3 18.87 -31.26 -6.70
CA LYS A 3 17.63 -31.01 -5.96
C LYS A 3 17.65 -29.56 -5.48
N ASN A 4 16.52 -28.87 -5.53
CA ASN A 4 16.38 -27.61 -4.83
C ASN A 4 16.09 -27.86 -3.33
N ILE A 5 16.11 -26.80 -2.54
CA ILE A 5 15.94 -26.84 -1.07
C ILE A 5 14.54 -27.30 -0.63
N TYR A 6 13.59 -27.43 -1.56
CA TYR A 6 12.26 -28.00 -1.34
C TYR A 6 12.19 -29.51 -1.60
N GLY A 7 13.33 -30.16 -1.83
CA GLY A 7 13.40 -31.60 -2.09
C GLY A 7 12.92 -32.00 -3.48
N ASN A 8 12.50 -31.06 -4.33
CA ASN A 8 12.01 -31.35 -5.66
C ASN A 8 13.18 -31.76 -6.56
N THR A 9 13.05 -32.95 -7.14
CA THR A 9 13.88 -33.41 -8.25
C THR A 9 13.58 -32.53 -9.46
N ILE A 10 14.58 -31.81 -9.95
CA ILE A 10 14.49 -31.12 -11.24
C ILE A 10 14.48 -32.22 -12.32
N SER A 11 13.28 -32.62 -12.74
CA SER A 11 13.08 -33.46 -13.91
C SER A 11 13.54 -32.67 -15.15
N PRO A 12 14.34 -33.25 -16.07
CA PRO A 12 14.74 -32.58 -17.31
C PRO A 12 13.56 -32.31 -18.26
N GLY A 13 12.35 -32.81 -17.94
CA GLY A 13 11.20 -32.80 -18.84
C GLY A 13 9.86 -32.40 -18.19
N HIS A 14 9.84 -31.73 -17.03
CA HIS A 14 8.58 -31.19 -16.51
C HIS A 14 8.45 -29.70 -16.89
N PRO A 15 7.37 -29.29 -17.57
CA PRO A 15 7.24 -27.95 -18.12
C PRO A 15 7.06 -26.97 -16.95
N TYR A 16 8.11 -26.19 -16.70
CA TYR A 16 7.95 -24.90 -16.05
C TYR A 16 7.06 -24.09 -16.98
N TRP A 17 5.77 -23.99 -16.64
CA TRP A 17 4.71 -23.23 -17.32
C TRP A 17 5.24 -22.31 -18.41
N ASP A 18 5.12 -22.82 -19.63
CA ASP A 18 5.45 -22.11 -20.84
C ASP A 18 4.57 -20.86 -20.89
N TYR A 19 5.17 -19.71 -20.64
CA TYR A 19 4.53 -18.41 -20.83
C TYR A 19 4.56 -18.06 -22.32
N SER A 20 3.92 -18.89 -23.14
CA SER A 20 3.73 -18.66 -24.58
C SER A 20 2.54 -17.71 -24.88
N GLU A 21 1.86 -17.13 -23.89
CA GLU A 21 0.84 -16.07 -24.10
C GLU A 21 1.42 -14.68 -24.49
N GLU A 22 2.57 -14.64 -25.16
CA GLU A 22 3.00 -13.46 -25.91
C GLU A 22 3.55 -13.79 -27.31
N HIS A 23 3.11 -14.91 -27.89
CA HIS A 23 3.18 -15.17 -29.33
C HIS A 23 1.79 -15.10 -29.97
N ASP A 24 1.34 -13.88 -30.23
CA ASP A 24 0.46 -13.47 -31.34
C ASP A 24 1.12 -12.16 -31.84
N ASP A 25 1.85 -12.04 -32.94
CA ASP A 25 2.11 -12.87 -34.11
C ASP A 25 3.61 -12.73 -34.44
N ASP A 26 4.29 -13.85 -34.72
CA ASP A 26 5.57 -14.00 -35.45
C ASP A 26 6.28 -15.23 -34.88
N TYR A 27 5.94 -16.39 -35.43
CA TYR A 27 6.75 -17.59 -35.30
C TYR A 27 8.02 -17.41 -36.12
N VAL A 28 9.08 -16.91 -35.49
CA VAL A 28 10.45 -17.24 -35.91
C VAL A 28 10.92 -18.32 -34.96
N GLY A 29 11.00 -19.55 -35.47
CA GLY A 29 11.62 -20.66 -34.76
C GLY A 29 13.01 -20.26 -34.30
N LEU A 30 13.20 -20.15 -32.99
CA LEU A 30 14.52 -20.01 -32.38
C LEU A 30 14.86 -21.32 -31.70
N GLU A 31 15.67 -22.07 -32.42
CA GLU A 31 16.46 -23.21 -31.99
C GLU A 31 17.08 -22.94 -30.60
N SER A 32 16.63 -23.70 -29.61
CA SER A 32 17.08 -23.64 -28.22
C SER A 32 18.50 -24.21 -28.10
N THR A 33 19.53 -23.40 -28.37
CA THR A 33 20.94 -23.77 -28.14
C THR A 33 21.75 -22.68 -27.44
N THR A 34 21.13 -21.81 -26.63
CA THR A 34 21.90 -20.93 -25.74
C THR A 34 22.28 -21.68 -24.45
N LYS A 35 23.59 -21.96 -24.30
CA LYS A 35 24.19 -22.37 -23.02
C LYS A 35 23.71 -21.40 -21.93
N VAL A 36 22.90 -21.89 -20.99
CA VAL A 36 22.49 -21.11 -19.82
C VAL A 36 23.73 -20.83 -18.99
N ASP A 37 24.12 -19.55 -18.96
CA ASP A 37 25.22 -19.08 -18.11
C ASP A 37 24.87 -19.32 -16.64
N LYS A 38 25.60 -20.26 -16.01
CA LYS A 38 25.35 -20.69 -14.64
C LYS A 38 25.59 -19.56 -13.65
N ASP A 39 26.59 -18.72 -13.90
CA ASP A 39 26.97 -17.63 -13.00
C ASP A 39 25.86 -16.56 -12.97
N LEU A 40 25.28 -16.26 -14.13
CA LEU A 40 24.14 -15.36 -14.25
C LEU A 40 22.88 -15.92 -13.53
N LEU A 41 22.66 -17.23 -13.61
CA LEU A 41 21.57 -17.90 -12.92
C LEU A 41 21.72 -17.80 -11.39
N GLU A 42 22.93 -18.04 -10.88
CA GLU A 42 23.24 -17.94 -9.45
C GLU A 42 23.08 -16.52 -8.92
N ILE A 43 23.58 -15.51 -9.64
CA ILE A 43 23.40 -14.09 -9.30
C ILE A 43 21.91 -13.73 -9.25
N LYS A 44 21.12 -14.21 -10.22
CA LYS A 44 19.67 -13.97 -10.24
C LYS A 44 18.97 -14.65 -9.06
N GLN A 45 19.34 -15.89 -8.73
CA GLN A 45 18.77 -16.60 -7.57
C GLN A 45 19.12 -15.90 -6.25
N ALA A 46 20.37 -15.47 -6.07
CA ALA A 46 20.79 -14.71 -4.89
C ALA A 46 19.99 -13.41 -4.74
N SER A 47 19.81 -12.67 -5.84
CA SER A 47 18.98 -11.46 -5.88
C SER A 47 17.52 -11.70 -5.48
N LEU A 48 16.94 -12.84 -5.88
CA LEU A 48 15.56 -13.23 -5.50
C LEU A 48 15.46 -13.63 -4.02
N ARG A 49 16.46 -14.33 -3.47
CA ARG A 49 16.50 -14.62 -2.02
C ARG A 49 16.54 -13.34 -1.20
N ILE A 50 17.31 -12.33 -1.64
CA ILE A 50 17.32 -11.02 -1.00
C ILE A 50 15.94 -10.37 -1.09
N PHE A 51 15.27 -10.43 -2.25
CA PHE A 51 13.90 -9.92 -2.36
C PHE A 51 12.93 -10.61 -1.38
N ASP A 52 12.97 -11.93 -1.29
CA ASP A 52 12.09 -12.71 -0.40
C ASP A 52 12.37 -12.39 1.09
N PHE A 53 13.63 -12.17 1.44
CA PHE A 53 14.04 -11.68 2.77
C PHE A 53 13.42 -10.31 3.07
N PHE A 54 13.61 -9.32 2.19
CA PHE A 54 13.00 -7.99 2.37
C PHE A 54 11.47 -8.06 2.39
N SER A 55 10.86 -8.93 1.59
CA SER A 55 9.40 -9.13 1.55
C SER A 55 8.89 -9.66 2.89
N THR A 56 9.58 -10.62 3.50
CA THR A 56 9.21 -11.15 4.82
C THR A 56 9.23 -10.05 5.89
N PHE A 57 10.31 -9.25 5.94
CA PHE A 57 10.38 -8.10 6.85
C PHE A 57 9.32 -7.04 6.54
N ASN A 58 9.05 -6.78 5.27
CA ASN A 58 8.01 -5.85 4.87
C ASN A 58 6.62 -6.28 5.39
N GLN A 59 6.28 -7.56 5.23
CA GLN A 59 5.01 -8.09 5.74
C GLN A 59 4.94 -8.04 7.27
N LEU A 60 6.04 -8.30 7.97
CA LEU A 60 6.11 -8.14 9.43
C LEU A 60 5.86 -6.69 9.85
N PHE A 61 6.51 -5.71 9.21
CA PHE A 61 6.31 -4.29 9.50
C PHE A 61 4.90 -3.80 9.11
N GLY A 62 4.37 -4.27 7.98
CA GLY A 62 3.01 -3.95 7.55
C GLY A 62 1.95 -4.48 8.53
N LEU A 63 2.08 -5.75 8.95
CA LEU A 63 1.18 -6.36 9.93
C LEU A 63 1.29 -5.69 11.31
N SER A 64 2.52 -5.46 11.79
CA SER A 64 2.77 -4.75 13.05
C SER A 64 2.17 -3.35 13.03
N MET A 65 2.35 -2.60 11.93
CA MET A 65 1.74 -1.28 11.75
C MET A 65 0.21 -1.35 11.88
N VAL A 66 -0.46 -2.25 11.15
CA VAL A 66 -1.92 -2.37 11.18
C VAL A 66 -2.43 -2.74 12.57
N ILE A 67 -1.76 -3.68 13.25
CA ILE A 67 -2.15 -4.12 14.60
C ILE A 67 -1.97 -3.00 15.62
N LEU A 68 -0.82 -2.32 15.64
CA LEU A 68 -0.52 -1.28 16.63
C LEU A 68 -1.42 -0.05 16.45
N VAL A 69 -1.62 0.40 15.21
CA VAL A 69 -2.49 1.54 14.88
C VAL A 69 -3.95 1.18 15.11
N GLY A 70 -4.35 -0.04 14.75
CA GLY A 70 -5.67 -0.58 15.08
C GLY A 70 -5.88 -0.55 16.59
N TYR A 71 -5.01 -1.20 17.36
CA TYR A 71 -5.08 -1.21 18.82
C TYR A 71 -5.16 0.21 19.39
N PHE A 72 -4.35 1.15 18.91
CA PHE A 72 -4.38 2.53 19.37
C PHE A 72 -5.77 3.16 19.19
N TYR A 73 -6.31 3.15 17.97
CA TYR A 73 -7.61 3.78 17.69
C TYR A 73 -8.79 3.02 18.30
N GLY A 74 -8.63 1.72 18.57
CA GLY A 74 -9.65 0.91 19.23
C GLY A 74 -9.76 1.19 20.73
N ASN A 75 -8.64 1.53 21.38
CA ASN A 75 -8.55 1.74 22.83
C ASN A 75 -8.61 3.21 23.26
N ILE A 76 -8.56 4.15 22.32
CA ILE A 76 -8.79 5.56 22.62
C ILE A 76 -10.29 5.88 22.62
N ASP A 77 -10.71 6.82 23.46
CA ASP A 77 -12.09 7.26 23.55
C ASP A 77 -12.70 7.58 22.16
N GLY A 78 -13.96 7.18 21.97
CA GLY A 78 -14.65 7.27 20.68
C GLY A 78 -14.46 6.05 19.78
N SER A 79 -13.45 5.19 20.04
CA SER A 79 -13.20 3.90 19.38
C SER A 79 -13.53 3.93 17.87
N TYR A 80 -14.28 2.95 17.36
CA TYR A 80 -14.73 2.87 15.96
C TYR A 80 -16.24 3.11 15.79
N TYR A 81 -16.72 4.29 16.17
CA TYR A 81 -18.16 4.60 16.04
C TYR A 81 -18.45 5.58 14.90
N TRP A 82 -19.34 5.19 13.99
CA TRP A 82 -19.94 6.10 13.02
C TRP A 82 -21.27 6.61 13.57
N LYS A 83 -21.26 7.81 14.17
CA LYS A 83 -22.48 8.39 14.76
C LYS A 83 -23.38 9.03 13.71
N ASN A 84 -24.64 9.25 14.09
CA ASN A 84 -25.64 9.83 13.19
C ASN A 84 -25.22 11.23 12.70
N ILE A 85 -25.24 11.39 11.38
CA ILE A 85 -24.81 12.60 10.67
C ILE A 85 -25.73 13.78 11.00
N ASP A 86 -26.99 13.52 11.38
CA ASP A 86 -28.02 14.54 11.63
C ASP A 86 -27.86 15.31 12.94
N SER A 87 -26.95 14.89 13.83
CA SER A 87 -26.68 15.61 15.08
C SER A 87 -26.03 16.97 14.81
N LYS A 88 -26.68 18.06 15.26
CA LYS A 88 -26.23 19.46 15.12
C LYS A 88 -24.97 19.79 15.94
N SER A 89 -24.67 19.02 16.99
CA SER A 89 -23.43 19.12 17.76
C SER A 89 -22.85 17.73 18.00
N LEU A 90 -21.52 17.63 18.05
CA LEU A 90 -20.84 16.41 18.50
C LEU A 90 -20.38 16.59 19.94
N THR A 91 -20.40 15.50 20.69
CA THR A 91 -19.61 15.43 21.91
C THR A 91 -18.13 15.26 21.55
N ALA A 92 -17.23 15.59 22.47
CA ALA A 92 -15.79 15.44 22.24
C ALA A 92 -15.39 13.98 21.91
N GLU A 93 -16.13 12.99 22.39
CA GLU A 93 -15.94 11.57 22.08
C GLU A 93 -16.33 11.25 20.62
N ASP A 94 -17.44 11.83 20.15
CA ASP A 94 -17.90 11.62 18.78
C ASP A 94 -16.92 12.22 17.76
N GLU A 95 -16.37 13.40 18.07
CA GLU A 95 -15.33 14.02 17.25
C GLU A 95 -14.11 13.12 17.11
N ARG A 96 -13.69 12.50 18.22
CA ARG A 96 -12.58 11.54 18.23
C ARG A 96 -12.92 10.30 17.42
N ALA A 97 -14.15 9.78 17.49
CA ALA A 97 -14.56 8.62 16.71
C ALA A 97 -14.38 8.82 15.20
N TYR A 98 -14.78 9.97 14.64
CA TYR A 98 -14.55 10.27 13.22
C TYR A 98 -13.07 10.41 12.87
N LEU A 99 -12.26 11.01 13.76
CA LEU A 99 -10.81 11.13 13.56
C LEU A 99 -10.10 9.78 13.66
N ASN A 100 -10.57 8.88 14.53
CA ASN A 100 -10.04 7.52 14.68
C ASN A 100 -10.31 6.70 13.41
N LEU A 101 -11.55 6.76 12.91
CA LEU A 101 -11.95 6.13 11.65
C LEU A 101 -11.16 6.69 10.46
N HIS A 102 -10.96 8.01 10.43
CA HIS A 102 -10.12 8.67 9.44
C HIS A 102 -8.68 8.14 9.46
N GLY A 103 -8.03 8.14 10.63
CA GLY A 103 -6.64 7.69 10.78
C GLY A 103 -6.44 6.22 10.43
N LEU A 104 -7.38 5.36 10.86
CA LEU A 104 -7.38 3.94 10.53
C LEU A 104 -7.52 3.72 9.02
N ALA A 105 -8.48 4.38 8.37
CA ALA A 105 -8.74 4.22 6.94
C ALA A 105 -7.58 4.73 6.08
N VAL A 106 -6.86 5.76 6.51
CA VAL A 106 -5.64 6.25 5.85
C VAL A 106 -4.52 5.21 5.93
N ILE A 107 -4.22 4.69 7.13
CA ILE A 107 -3.13 3.71 7.29
C ILE A 107 -3.44 2.39 6.59
N VAL A 108 -4.63 1.83 6.83
CA VAL A 108 -4.99 0.52 6.27
C VAL A 108 -5.22 0.62 4.76
N GLY A 109 -5.93 1.66 4.31
CA GLY A 109 -6.26 1.86 2.90
C GLY A 109 -5.11 2.38 2.08
N LEU A 110 -4.71 3.63 2.36
CA LEU A 110 -3.79 4.38 1.50
C LEU A 110 -2.33 3.99 1.70
N VAL A 111 -1.95 3.41 2.84
CA VAL A 111 -0.58 2.93 3.07
C VAL A 111 -0.49 1.42 2.85
N PHE A 112 -1.19 0.60 3.64
CA PHE A 112 -1.04 -0.85 3.58
C PHE A 112 -1.57 -1.46 2.27
N PHE A 113 -2.87 -1.32 1.97
CA PHE A 113 -3.44 -1.93 0.77
C PHE A 113 -2.85 -1.37 -0.52
N HIS A 114 -2.52 -0.08 -0.55
CA HIS A 114 -1.80 0.50 -1.69
C HIS A 114 -0.40 -0.06 -1.86
N GLY A 115 0.36 -0.16 -0.77
CA GLY A 115 1.71 -0.74 -0.78
C GLY A 115 1.70 -2.18 -1.30
N GLU A 116 0.77 -3.00 -0.81
CA GLU A 116 0.56 -4.37 -1.31
C GLU A 116 0.15 -4.39 -2.78
N GLY A 117 -0.72 -3.48 -3.20
CA GLY A 117 -1.13 -3.30 -4.60
C GLY A 117 0.04 -2.94 -5.53
N ILE A 118 1.03 -2.17 -5.06
CA ILE A 118 2.25 -1.85 -5.81
C ILE A 118 3.16 -3.07 -5.96
N LEU A 119 3.29 -3.88 -4.90
CA LEU A 119 4.21 -5.01 -4.87
C LEU A 119 3.63 -6.31 -5.43
N ILE A 120 2.31 -6.37 -5.68
CA ILE A 120 1.62 -7.59 -6.09
C ILE A 120 2.24 -8.28 -7.30
N ASN A 121 2.69 -7.51 -8.29
CA ASN A 121 3.30 -8.04 -9.51
C ASN A 121 4.71 -8.60 -9.29
N ARG A 122 5.34 -8.31 -8.15
CA ARG A 122 6.66 -8.82 -7.73
C ARG A 122 6.52 -10.05 -6.85
N HIS A 123 5.54 -10.05 -5.94
CA HIS A 123 5.21 -11.22 -5.12
C HIS A 123 4.73 -12.38 -6.00
N PHE A 124 3.79 -12.12 -6.90
CA PHE A 124 3.22 -13.13 -7.80
C PHE A 124 3.92 -13.16 -9.17
N ARG A 125 5.25 -13.05 -9.17
CA ARG A 125 6.08 -13.03 -10.40
C ARG A 125 5.92 -14.30 -11.25
N HIS A 126 5.57 -15.42 -10.63
CA HIS A 126 5.43 -16.73 -11.27
C HIS A 126 4.00 -17.03 -11.77
N GLU A 127 3.02 -16.16 -11.45
CA GLU A 127 1.61 -16.36 -11.78
C GLU A 127 1.17 -15.72 -13.08
N LEU A 128 0.04 -16.16 -13.64
CA LEU A 128 -0.50 -15.65 -14.92
C LEU A 128 -0.68 -14.13 -14.88
N LYS A 129 -0.50 -13.49 -16.05
CA LYS A 129 -0.61 -12.02 -16.14
C LYS A 129 -1.97 -11.47 -15.74
N CYS A 130 -3.02 -12.26 -15.97
CA CYS A 130 -4.38 -11.91 -15.62
C CYS A 130 -4.55 -11.81 -14.10
N ILE A 131 -4.02 -12.79 -13.36
CA ILE A 131 -4.21 -12.93 -11.91
C ILE A 131 -3.70 -11.69 -11.17
N PHE A 132 -2.45 -11.29 -11.38
CA PHE A 132 -1.91 -10.13 -10.65
C PHE A 132 -2.58 -8.81 -11.05
N LYS A 133 -3.09 -8.68 -12.28
CA LYS A 133 -3.82 -7.48 -12.70
C LYS A 133 -5.15 -7.36 -11.97
N VAL A 134 -5.87 -8.48 -11.82
CA VAL A 134 -7.12 -8.53 -11.06
C VAL A 134 -6.85 -8.13 -9.60
N TYR A 135 -5.84 -8.71 -8.96
CA TYR A 135 -5.46 -8.29 -7.61
C TYR A 135 -5.10 -6.82 -7.54
N GLN A 136 -4.32 -6.30 -8.50
CA GLN A 136 -3.94 -4.88 -8.52
C GLN A 136 -5.17 -3.96 -8.61
N ILE A 137 -6.21 -4.34 -9.36
CA ILE A 137 -7.47 -3.60 -9.41
C ILE A 137 -8.20 -3.68 -8.08
N ILE A 138 -8.30 -4.87 -7.48
CA ILE A 138 -8.96 -5.08 -6.18
C ILE A 138 -8.31 -4.20 -5.10
N PHE A 139 -6.97 -4.27 -4.97
CA PHE A 139 -6.24 -3.45 -4.00
C PHE A 139 -6.42 -1.94 -4.25
N ASN A 140 -6.41 -1.49 -5.50
CA ASN A 140 -6.67 -0.09 -5.84
C ASN A 140 -8.09 0.35 -5.48
N ILE A 141 -9.10 -0.47 -5.75
CA ILE A 141 -10.50 -0.16 -5.41
C ILE A 141 -10.69 -0.10 -3.89
N ILE A 142 -10.11 -1.06 -3.15
CA ILE A 142 -10.15 -1.06 -1.68
C ILE A 142 -9.46 0.19 -1.13
N SER A 143 -8.25 0.50 -1.61
CA SER A 143 -7.51 1.69 -1.21
C SER A 143 -8.31 2.98 -1.50
N LEU A 144 -8.97 3.06 -2.66
CA LEU A 144 -9.79 4.21 -3.03
C LEU A 144 -11.04 4.34 -2.16
N ALA A 145 -11.71 3.23 -1.85
CA ALA A 145 -12.87 3.20 -0.96
C ALA A 145 -12.49 3.64 0.46
N CYS A 146 -11.39 3.12 1.01
CA CYS A 146 -10.85 3.55 2.29
C CYS A 146 -10.44 5.04 2.28
N GLY A 147 -9.82 5.51 1.20
CA GLY A 147 -9.46 6.91 1.02
C GLY A 147 -10.67 7.85 1.00
N ALA A 148 -11.72 7.48 0.26
CA ALA A 148 -12.99 8.21 0.23
C ALA A 148 -13.67 8.22 1.60
N PHE A 149 -13.66 7.08 2.30
CA PHE A 149 -14.18 6.96 3.66
C PHE A 149 -13.40 7.85 4.65
N ALA A 150 -12.07 7.90 4.54
CA ALA A 150 -11.23 8.77 5.35
C ALA A 150 -11.54 10.24 5.12
N LEU A 151 -11.72 10.66 3.86
CA LEU A 151 -12.10 12.03 3.51
C LEU A 151 -13.49 12.36 4.04
N ALA A 152 -14.47 11.47 3.87
CA ALA A 152 -15.83 11.66 4.37
C ALA A 152 -15.85 11.83 5.90
N SER A 153 -15.12 10.98 6.63
CA SER A 153 -14.98 11.09 8.08
C SER A 153 -14.40 12.44 8.51
N PHE A 154 -13.38 12.92 7.80
CA PHE A 154 -12.75 14.20 8.08
C PHE A 154 -13.66 15.40 7.75
N VAL A 155 -14.41 15.35 6.65
CA VAL A 155 -15.36 16.40 6.24
C VAL A 155 -16.51 16.51 7.24
N ILE A 156 -17.06 15.38 7.69
CA ILE A 156 -18.12 15.37 8.72
C ILE A 156 -17.60 15.97 10.02
N TYR A 157 -16.41 15.57 10.46
CA TYR A 157 -15.76 16.16 11.62
C TYR A 157 -15.54 17.67 11.43
N SER A 158 -14.97 18.11 10.30
CA SER A 158 -14.66 19.51 10.03
C SER A 158 -15.90 20.41 9.96
N ASN A 159 -17.00 19.93 9.38
CA ASN A 159 -18.26 20.68 9.28
C ASN A 159 -18.92 20.94 10.64
N LYS A 160 -18.55 20.18 11.66
CA LYS A 160 -19.15 20.26 12.99
C LYS A 160 -18.23 20.93 14.01
N GLN A 161 -17.04 21.37 13.58
CA GLN A 161 -16.13 22.21 14.35
C GLN A 161 -16.50 23.69 14.17
N ILE A 162 -16.27 24.48 15.22
CA ILE A 162 -16.53 25.93 15.21
C ILE A 162 -15.51 26.65 14.30
N ASP A 163 -14.30 26.12 14.19
CA ASP A 163 -13.23 26.65 13.34
C ASP A 163 -13.14 25.87 12.01
N TYR A 164 -13.12 26.59 10.88
CA TYR A 164 -13.05 26.02 9.54
C TYR A 164 -11.70 25.36 9.25
N GLN A 165 -11.63 24.02 9.27
CA GLN A 165 -10.37 23.26 9.12
C GLN A 165 -9.97 22.94 7.67
N TYR A 166 -10.75 23.38 6.67
CA TYR A 166 -10.50 23.14 5.24
C TYR A 166 -9.24 23.82 4.68
N TYR A 167 -8.71 24.81 5.39
CA TYR A 167 -7.48 25.50 4.98
C TYR A 167 -6.20 24.82 5.48
N SER A 168 -6.31 23.72 6.23
CA SER A 168 -5.14 23.00 6.72
C SER A 168 -4.34 22.36 5.56
N PHE A 169 -3.02 22.46 5.63
CA PHE A 169 -2.12 21.76 4.69
C PHE A 169 -2.43 20.26 4.61
N GLN A 170 -2.81 19.66 5.74
CA GLN A 170 -3.20 18.25 5.83
C GLN A 170 -4.39 17.94 4.91
N PHE A 171 -5.47 18.73 4.95
CA PHE A 171 -6.64 18.50 4.10
C PHE A 171 -6.27 18.56 2.60
N TRP A 172 -5.54 19.59 2.19
CA TRP A 172 -5.09 19.74 0.79
C TRP A 172 -4.20 18.59 0.33
N LEU A 173 -3.33 18.09 1.21
CA LEU A 173 -2.47 16.96 0.91
C LEU A 173 -3.29 15.69 0.66
N LEU A 174 -4.26 15.37 1.55
CA LEU A 174 -5.14 14.20 1.37
C LEU A 174 -5.96 14.31 0.07
N LEU A 175 -6.57 15.47 -0.17
CA LEU A 175 -7.37 15.71 -1.36
C LEU A 175 -6.53 15.57 -2.64
N GLY A 176 -5.30 16.08 -2.63
CA GLY A 176 -4.35 15.92 -3.73
C GLY A 176 -3.98 14.47 -3.98
N VAL A 177 -3.68 13.71 -2.92
CA VAL A 177 -3.38 12.27 -3.00
C VAL A 177 -4.56 11.51 -3.58
N LEU A 178 -5.78 11.72 -3.08
CA LEU A 178 -6.98 11.06 -3.58
C LEU A 178 -7.26 11.40 -5.05
N THR A 179 -7.03 12.65 -5.45
CA THR A 179 -7.16 13.06 -6.85
C THR A 179 -6.20 12.29 -7.75
N ILE A 180 -4.93 12.18 -7.36
CA ILE A 180 -3.93 11.38 -8.10
C ILE A 180 -4.37 9.91 -8.17
N TYR A 181 -4.87 9.36 -7.07
CA TYR A 181 -5.37 7.98 -7.02
C TYR A 181 -6.53 7.73 -7.97
N VAL A 182 -7.52 8.63 -8.03
CA VAL A 182 -8.65 8.52 -8.95
C VAL A 182 -8.14 8.52 -10.39
N VAL A 183 -7.24 9.44 -10.74
CA VAL A 183 -6.65 9.52 -12.08
C VAL A 183 -5.88 8.23 -12.42
N VAL A 184 -5.00 7.78 -11.53
CA VAL A 184 -4.20 6.56 -11.70
C VAL A 184 -5.08 5.32 -11.82
N SER A 185 -6.08 5.17 -10.95
CA SER A 185 -7.01 4.03 -10.96
C SER A 185 -7.85 4.01 -12.24
N THR A 186 -8.30 5.18 -12.70
CA THR A 186 -9.01 5.35 -13.97
C THR A 186 -8.12 4.92 -15.13
N ILE A 187 -6.86 5.36 -15.16
CA ILE A 187 -5.88 4.92 -16.16
C ILE A 187 -5.69 3.39 -16.10
N TYR A 188 -5.55 2.80 -14.90
CA TYR A 188 -5.41 1.34 -14.76
C TYR A 188 -6.61 0.57 -15.31
N MET A 189 -7.83 1.02 -15.03
CA MET A 189 -9.04 0.41 -15.55
C MET A 189 -9.12 0.54 -17.07
N PHE A 190 -9.09 1.76 -17.61
CA PHE A 190 -9.37 2.00 -19.03
C PHE A 190 -8.22 1.62 -19.97
N VAL A 191 -6.97 1.84 -19.55
CA VAL A 191 -5.81 1.59 -20.41
C VAL A 191 -5.39 0.13 -20.38
N TYR A 192 -5.44 -0.54 -19.21
CA TYR A 192 -4.84 -1.88 -19.05
C TYR A 192 -5.83 -3.03 -18.88
N THR A 193 -7.09 -2.73 -18.54
CA THR A 193 -8.10 -3.75 -18.20
C THR A 193 -9.23 -3.79 -19.23
N PHE A 194 -9.99 -2.71 -19.39
CA PHE A 194 -11.17 -2.66 -20.25
C PHE A 194 -11.39 -1.22 -20.75
N PRO A 195 -11.40 -0.90 -22.06
CA PRO A 195 -11.39 -1.74 -23.28
C PRO A 195 -10.00 -2.16 -23.79
N ARG A 196 -8.95 -2.07 -22.95
CA ARG A 196 -7.56 -2.45 -23.26
C ARG A 196 -7.02 -1.77 -24.52
N LEU A 197 -6.41 -0.60 -24.34
CA LEU A 197 -5.84 0.19 -25.43
C LEU A 197 -4.74 -0.55 -26.24
N PRO A 198 -4.49 -0.12 -27.50
CA PRO A 198 -3.43 -0.66 -28.35
C PRO A 198 -2.05 -0.65 -27.65
N LYS A 199 -1.20 -1.63 -28.00
CA LYS A 199 0.14 -1.82 -27.41
C LYS A 199 0.96 -0.52 -27.39
N LYS A 200 0.92 0.29 -28.46
CA LYS A 200 1.64 1.56 -28.59
C LYS A 200 1.34 2.53 -27.44
N PHE A 201 0.06 2.80 -27.17
CA PHE A 201 -0.34 3.72 -26.10
C PHE A 201 -0.01 3.18 -24.71
N ARG A 202 -0.21 1.88 -24.48
CA ARG A 202 0.11 1.25 -23.18
C ARG A 202 1.59 1.35 -22.84
N LEU A 203 2.48 1.24 -23.81
CA LEU A 203 3.93 1.36 -23.59
C LEU A 203 4.33 2.80 -23.22
N ILE A 204 3.72 3.79 -23.86
CA ILE A 204 3.96 5.21 -23.59
C ILE A 204 3.46 5.61 -22.20
N ILE A 205 2.25 5.19 -21.82
CA ILE A 205 1.60 5.60 -20.58
C ILE A 205 2.20 4.91 -19.33
N LYS A 206 2.65 3.67 -19.46
CA LYS A 206 3.15 2.83 -18.36
C LYS A 206 4.20 3.48 -17.44
N PRO A 207 5.30 4.09 -17.94
CA PRO A 207 6.28 4.73 -17.06
C PRO A 207 5.66 5.85 -16.22
N TYR A 208 4.78 6.66 -16.81
CA TYR A 208 4.10 7.75 -16.10
C TYR A 208 3.12 7.22 -15.05
N THR A 209 2.29 6.23 -15.38
CA THR A 209 1.37 5.62 -14.41
C THR A 209 2.12 5.02 -13.23
N ASN A 210 3.21 4.30 -13.48
CA ASN A 210 4.04 3.72 -12.42
C ASN A 210 4.66 4.80 -11.52
N ALA A 211 5.19 5.88 -12.12
CA ALA A 211 5.75 7.00 -11.37
C ALA A 211 4.68 7.70 -10.52
N MET A 212 3.52 8.02 -11.09
CA MET A 212 2.40 8.64 -10.36
C MET A 212 1.91 7.76 -9.21
N THR A 213 1.82 6.45 -9.41
CA THR A 213 1.43 5.49 -8.36
C THR A 213 2.42 5.53 -7.19
N LEU A 214 3.72 5.53 -7.49
CA LEU A 214 4.77 5.59 -6.47
C LEU A 214 4.80 6.94 -5.74
N VAL A 215 4.63 8.06 -6.47
CA VAL A 215 4.53 9.40 -5.87
C VAL A 215 3.31 9.48 -4.95
N ALA A 216 2.16 8.97 -5.37
CA ALA A 216 0.96 8.91 -4.54
C ALA A 216 1.19 8.10 -3.26
N PHE A 217 1.89 6.96 -3.36
CA PHE A 217 2.26 6.16 -2.19
C PHE A 217 3.14 6.94 -1.22
N VAL A 218 4.20 7.59 -1.70
CA VAL A 218 5.10 8.39 -0.86
C VAL A 218 4.34 9.54 -0.19
N LEU A 219 3.50 10.27 -0.93
CA LEU A 219 2.68 11.34 -0.38
C LEU A 219 1.68 10.82 0.67
N SER A 220 1.02 9.69 0.42
CA SER A 220 0.11 9.06 1.40
C SER A 220 0.82 8.59 2.67
N SER A 221 2.06 8.12 2.54
CA SER A 221 2.91 7.70 3.65
C SER A 221 3.29 8.90 4.52
N VAL A 222 3.77 9.98 3.89
CA VAL A 222 4.10 11.24 4.58
C VAL A 222 2.87 11.82 5.27
N TYR A 223 1.73 11.82 4.57
CA TYR A 223 0.45 12.26 5.12
C TYR A 223 0.06 11.48 6.37
N SER A 224 0.12 10.15 6.28
CA SER A 224 -0.23 9.26 7.37
C SER A 224 0.64 9.52 8.61
N ILE A 225 1.96 9.61 8.42
CA ILE A 225 2.89 9.89 9.52
C ILE A 225 2.60 11.26 10.14
N LEU A 226 2.41 12.29 9.31
CA LEU A 226 2.09 13.64 9.76
C LEU A 226 0.77 13.69 10.54
N SER A 227 -0.28 13.08 10.00
CA SER A 227 -1.63 13.04 10.60
C SER A 227 -1.59 12.40 11.98
N ASN A 228 -0.93 11.24 12.11
CA ASN A 228 -0.80 10.55 13.39
C ASN A 228 0.08 11.30 14.39
N ALA A 229 1.19 11.91 13.95
CA ALA A 229 2.02 12.73 14.82
C ALA A 229 1.26 13.96 15.36
N LEU A 230 0.48 14.63 14.51
CA LEU A 230 -0.39 15.73 14.93
C LEU A 230 -1.50 15.26 15.87
N TYR A 231 -2.04 14.06 15.66
CA TYR A 231 -3.02 13.46 16.56
C TYR A 231 -2.43 13.29 17.97
N ILE A 232 -1.24 12.70 18.09
CA ILE A 232 -0.53 12.55 19.40
C ILE A 232 -0.33 13.92 20.06
N ASN A 233 0.18 14.90 19.31
CA ASN A 233 0.44 16.24 19.84
C ASN A 233 -0.83 16.96 20.30
N LYS A 234 -1.94 16.80 19.56
CA LYS A 234 -3.21 17.46 19.88
C LYS A 234 -3.93 16.83 21.07
N TYR A 235 -3.90 15.49 21.17
CA TYR A 235 -4.76 14.74 22.07
C TYR A 235 -4.04 14.07 23.24
N LEU A 236 -2.78 13.65 23.10
CA LEU A 236 -2.05 12.93 24.16
C LEU A 236 -1.05 13.82 24.91
N ASN A 237 -0.43 14.80 24.24
CA ASN A 237 0.56 15.68 24.88
C ASN A 237 -0.03 16.85 25.67
N LYS A 238 -1.37 17.00 25.74
CA LYS A 238 -2.01 18.05 26.55
C LYS A 238 -2.16 17.59 28.00
N THR A 239 -1.70 18.43 28.93
CA THR A 239 -1.73 18.25 30.40
C THR A 239 -3.11 18.05 31.02
N ASN A 240 -4.20 18.17 30.25
CA ASN A 240 -5.59 17.94 30.66
C ASN A 240 -6.37 17.18 29.59
N ALA A 241 -5.74 16.23 28.89
CA ALA A 241 -6.45 15.37 27.95
C ALA A 241 -7.56 14.62 28.71
N PRO A 242 -8.84 14.72 28.31
CA PRO A 242 -9.93 13.95 28.93
C PRO A 242 -9.85 12.45 28.60
N ILE A 243 -8.81 12.05 27.86
CA ILE A 243 -8.58 10.70 27.36
C ILE A 243 -8.01 9.85 28.48
N CYS A 244 -8.48 8.61 28.60
CA CYS A 244 -8.09 7.67 29.67
C CYS A 244 -8.41 8.17 31.10
N ASN A 245 -9.47 8.95 31.33
CA ASN A 245 -9.84 9.44 32.67
C ASN A 245 -8.68 10.09 33.46
N LYS A 246 -7.72 10.72 32.76
CA LYS A 246 -6.50 11.32 33.33
C LYS A 246 -5.50 10.33 33.95
N ASP A 247 -5.56 9.05 33.59
CA ASP A 247 -4.53 8.08 33.99
C ASP A 247 -3.25 8.29 33.14
N GLU A 248 -2.20 8.79 33.78
CA GLU A 248 -0.91 9.06 33.15
C GLU A 248 -0.29 7.78 32.55
N ASN A 249 -0.47 6.63 33.19
CA ASN A 249 0.07 5.35 32.69
C ASN A 249 -0.60 4.94 31.37
N CYS A 250 -1.91 5.20 31.23
CA CYS A 250 -2.65 4.91 30.00
C CYS A 250 -2.15 5.77 28.83
N ILE A 251 -1.95 7.07 29.06
CA ILE A 251 -1.47 8.01 28.04
C ILE A 251 -0.06 7.60 27.57
N VAL A 252 0.85 7.32 28.50
CA VAL A 252 2.22 6.89 28.19
C VAL A 252 2.22 5.59 27.38
N ASN A 253 1.42 4.60 27.76
CA ASN A 253 1.30 3.34 27.03
C ASN A 253 0.78 3.55 25.60
N LEU A 254 -0.25 4.37 25.41
CA LEU A 254 -0.80 4.67 24.09
C LEU A 254 0.20 5.45 23.21
N GLN A 255 0.99 6.36 23.79
CA GLN A 255 2.06 7.03 23.08
C GLN A 255 3.13 6.06 22.58
N TYR A 256 3.56 5.12 23.41
CA TYR A 256 4.50 4.08 22.99
C TYR A 256 3.94 3.24 21.85
N VAL A 257 2.69 2.77 21.98
CA VAL A 257 2.04 1.97 20.93
C VAL A 257 2.00 2.72 19.60
N MET A 258 1.57 3.99 19.60
CA MET A 258 1.52 4.77 18.37
C MET A 258 2.91 5.05 17.80
N ASN A 259 3.90 5.39 18.64
CA ASN A 259 5.26 5.64 18.19
C ASN A 259 5.89 4.40 17.54
N PHE A 260 5.71 3.21 18.13
CA PHE A 260 6.13 1.95 17.51
C PHE A 260 5.35 1.64 16.24
N GLY A 261 4.04 1.94 16.21
CA GLY A 261 3.22 1.86 15.01
C GLY A 261 3.78 2.71 13.86
N LEU A 262 4.12 3.97 14.15
CA LEU A 262 4.70 4.91 13.18
C LEU A 262 6.09 4.50 12.71
N LEU A 263 6.94 4.00 13.62
CA LEU A 263 8.23 3.42 13.23
C LEU A 263 8.03 2.26 12.25
N SER A 264 7.07 1.38 12.53
CA SER A 264 6.70 0.27 11.65
C SER A 264 6.19 0.77 10.29
N THR A 265 5.38 1.83 10.26
CA THR A 265 4.93 2.50 9.03
C THR A 265 6.11 3.00 8.21
N VAL A 266 7.06 3.71 8.82
CA VAL A 266 8.24 4.25 8.12
C VAL A 266 9.07 3.12 7.51
N LEU A 267 9.34 2.06 8.28
CA LEU A 267 10.11 0.91 7.81
C LEU A 267 9.40 0.19 6.66
N TYR A 268 8.08 -0.03 6.77
CA TYR A 268 7.26 -0.58 5.70
C TYR A 268 7.37 0.26 4.42
N CYS A 269 7.16 1.57 4.52
CA CYS A 269 7.19 2.48 3.36
C CYS A 269 8.55 2.48 2.66
N ILE A 270 9.66 2.50 3.42
CA ILE A 270 11.02 2.44 2.87
C ILE A 270 11.22 1.14 2.09
N VAL A 271 10.84 0.00 2.66
CA VAL A 271 11.01 -1.31 2.02
C VAL A 271 10.15 -1.42 0.76
N VAL A 272 8.88 -0.96 0.80
CA VAL A 272 8.01 -0.91 -0.39
C VAL A 272 8.64 -0.08 -1.50
N VAL A 273 9.17 1.12 -1.21
CA VAL A 273 9.80 1.98 -2.22
C VAL A 273 11.06 1.32 -2.82
N ILE A 274 11.90 0.71 -1.98
CA ILE A 274 13.09 -0.02 -2.44
C ILE A 274 12.68 -1.17 -3.37
N GLN A 275 11.72 -1.99 -2.94
CA GLN A 275 11.24 -3.12 -3.71
C GLN A 275 10.57 -2.69 -5.01
N ALA A 276 9.77 -1.62 -5.00
CA ALA A 276 9.10 -1.06 -6.16
C ALA A 276 10.08 -0.43 -7.16
N SER A 277 11.18 0.15 -6.71
CA SER A 277 12.15 0.85 -7.57
C SER A 277 13.18 -0.10 -8.20
N LYS A 278 13.49 -1.22 -7.55
CA LYS A 278 14.54 -2.12 -8.01
C LYS A 278 14.11 -2.88 -9.28
N LYS A 279 14.76 -2.56 -10.40
CA LYS A 279 14.47 -3.14 -11.73
C LYS A 279 14.77 -4.64 -11.80
N THR A 280 15.79 -5.13 -11.09
CA THR A 280 16.20 -6.55 -11.09
C THR A 280 15.18 -7.48 -10.46
N TRP A 281 14.31 -6.94 -9.59
CA TRP A 281 13.20 -7.68 -8.97
C TRP A 281 11.89 -7.51 -9.73
N SER A 282 11.91 -6.77 -10.84
CA SER A 282 10.74 -6.67 -11.72
C SER A 282 10.61 -7.96 -12.52
N ARG A 283 9.37 -8.38 -12.77
CA ARG A 283 9.02 -9.62 -13.49
C ARG A 283 9.75 -9.81 -14.83
N LYS A 284 10.21 -8.74 -15.49
CA LYS A 284 10.74 -8.66 -16.87
C LYS A 284 10.59 -9.94 -17.70
N ILE A 285 9.63 -9.86 -18.61
CA ILE A 285 9.56 -10.71 -19.80
C ILE A 285 10.75 -10.34 -20.68
N LYS A 286 11.39 -11.38 -21.21
CA LYS A 286 12.55 -11.36 -22.08
C LYS A 286 12.42 -10.31 -23.18
N ASN A 287 13.51 -9.57 -23.39
CA ASN A 287 14.23 -9.63 -24.65
C ASN A 287 15.68 -9.96 -24.26
N LEU A 288 15.96 -11.25 -24.22
CA LEU A 288 17.27 -11.89 -24.28
C LEU A 288 17.13 -12.97 -25.35
#